data_AF-A0A7C5GU36-F1
#
_entry.id   AF-A0A7C5GU36-F1
#
_cell.length_a   1.000
_cell.length_b   1.000
_cell.length_c   1.000
_cell.angle_alpha   90.00
_cell.angle_beta   90.00
_cell.angle_gamma   90.00
#
_symmetry.space_group_name_H-M   'P 1'
#
loop_
_entity.id
_entity.type
_entity.pdbx_description
1 polymer ?
#
loop_
_entity_poly.entity_id
_entity_poly.type
_entity_poly.pdbx_seq_one_letter_code
_entity_poly.pdbx_strand_id
1 'polypeptide(L)'
;MGSNNWVRNTVLAVKKAVERGSTILSSTGMNTYELVLWATGYSGGKQIIVSRSDPNNPPGILAGKIIRDFRLKPEDTAFLFFPSSAPPSKPKLAWAERDNIVCELADIIYPISIRTGGSLERLIKMNTARGCSIINEFTVPYAIPKRTPLQPLDTTRLETIIRATSWNYITHFTHTFSGPWQDELPYNYYRDIVESGEEYPRSAFATLKRIVIEQKIIPSVSHMRNKIPAISFTSLLPTEATKLMRWRKSYVRYTFEPYGIAIDKEIALQAGIRPVIYGDEMTYKLLPEDEKPYFQPRGTIGEWTRESEWRFIGTLYLSKIPREKMLVIVKTEAEALELRRLTNIPIISFA
;
A
#
# COMPACT_ATOMS: atom_id res chain seq x y z
N MET A 1 2.44 11.96 -3.79
CA MET A 1 1.76 13.15 -3.22
C MET A 1 1.11 13.84 -4.41
N GLY A 2 -0.09 14.39 -4.25
CA GLY A 2 -0.84 15.01 -5.36
C GLY A 2 -0.08 16.18 -5.99
N SER A 3 0.71 16.89 -5.20
CA SER A 3 1.64 17.92 -5.64
C SER A 3 2.84 17.40 -6.42
N ASN A 4 3.06 16.09 -6.48
CA ASN A 4 4.16 15.53 -7.24
C ASN A 4 3.91 15.79 -8.74
N ASN A 5 4.87 16.47 -9.37
CA ASN A 5 4.81 16.88 -10.76
C ASN A 5 4.37 15.75 -11.71
N TRP A 6 4.82 14.50 -11.52
CA TRP A 6 4.41 13.41 -12.41
C TRP A 6 2.93 13.05 -12.22
N VAL A 7 2.38 13.10 -11.01
CA VAL A 7 0.96 12.82 -10.75
C VAL A 7 0.10 13.89 -11.40
N ARG A 8 0.39 15.17 -11.09
CA ARG A 8 -0.35 16.31 -11.64
C ARG A 8 -0.31 16.33 -13.16
N ASN A 9 0.87 16.19 -13.75
CA ASN A 9 1.02 16.25 -15.20
C ASN A 9 0.40 15.04 -15.90
N THR A 10 0.36 13.86 -15.26
CA THR A 10 -0.40 12.71 -15.79
C THR A 10 -1.90 13.04 -15.86
N VAL A 11 -2.48 13.59 -14.79
CA VAL A 11 -3.90 13.96 -14.76
C VAL A 11 -4.22 15.06 -15.78
N LEU A 12 -3.35 16.07 -15.90
CA LEU A 12 -3.51 17.13 -16.91
C LEU A 12 -3.41 16.61 -18.34
N ALA A 13 -2.46 15.73 -18.63
CA ALA A 13 -2.31 15.11 -19.96
C ALA A 13 -3.54 14.27 -20.33
N VAL A 14 -4.05 13.46 -19.39
CA VAL A 14 -5.27 12.68 -19.59
C VAL A 14 -6.45 13.59 -19.84
N LYS A 15 -6.66 14.63 -19.01
CA LYS A 15 -7.75 15.59 -19.21
C LYS A 15 -7.66 16.24 -20.60
N LYS A 16 -6.47 16.67 -21.01
CA LYS A 16 -6.25 17.28 -22.33
C LYS A 16 -6.56 16.32 -23.49
N ALA A 17 -6.18 15.05 -23.36
CA ALA A 17 -6.49 14.04 -24.35
C ALA A 17 -8.00 13.74 -24.42
N VAL A 18 -8.68 13.70 -23.27
CA VAL A 18 -10.15 13.55 -23.21
C VAL A 18 -10.86 14.74 -23.84
N GLU A 19 -10.43 15.98 -23.57
CA GLU A 19 -10.96 17.19 -24.21
C GLU A 19 -10.81 17.19 -25.75
N ARG A 20 -9.80 16.49 -26.27
CA ARG A 20 -9.59 16.30 -27.72
C ARG A 20 -10.43 15.15 -28.31
N GLY A 21 -11.25 14.48 -27.49
CA GLY A 21 -12.03 13.32 -27.91
C GLY A 21 -11.19 12.05 -28.13
N SER A 22 -9.95 12.01 -27.61
CA SER A 22 -9.10 10.82 -27.72
C SER A 22 -9.60 9.68 -26.83
N THR A 23 -9.42 8.44 -27.30
CA THR A 23 -9.57 7.25 -26.45
C THR A 23 -8.25 6.97 -25.76
N ILE A 24 -8.28 6.83 -24.43
CA ILE A 24 -7.06 6.61 -23.64
C ILE A 24 -6.71 5.13 -23.58
N LEU A 25 -5.45 4.78 -23.84
CA LEU A 25 -4.93 3.44 -23.61
C LEU A 25 -4.38 3.37 -22.17
N SER A 26 -4.91 2.45 -21.36
CA SER A 26 -4.53 2.28 -19.95
C SER A 26 -4.36 0.81 -19.58
N SER A 27 -4.06 0.52 -18.30
CA SER A 27 -3.87 -0.84 -17.78
C SER A 27 -4.00 -0.86 -16.25
N THR A 28 -3.96 -2.06 -15.65
CA THR A 28 -3.82 -2.28 -14.21
C THR A 28 -2.46 -2.88 -13.82
N GLY A 29 -2.22 -3.03 -12.51
CA GLY A 29 -1.07 -3.73 -11.94
C GLY A 29 0.17 -2.86 -11.72
N MET A 30 0.10 -1.58 -12.07
CA MET A 30 1.13 -0.57 -11.80
C MET A 30 0.48 0.77 -11.52
N ASN A 31 0.93 1.47 -10.47
CA ASN A 31 0.38 2.77 -10.08
C ASN A 31 0.41 3.81 -11.21
N THR A 32 1.39 3.75 -12.11
CA THR A 32 1.49 4.67 -13.25
C THR A 32 0.37 4.48 -14.26
N TYR A 33 -0.03 3.24 -14.55
CA TYR A 33 -1.14 2.94 -15.44
C TYR A 33 -2.49 3.09 -14.75
N GLU A 34 -2.59 2.68 -13.50
CA GLU A 34 -3.83 2.79 -12.73
C GLU A 34 -4.20 4.24 -12.44
N LEU A 35 -3.23 5.15 -12.31
CA LEU A 35 -3.50 6.59 -12.26
C LEU A 35 -4.10 7.10 -13.58
N VAL A 36 -3.60 6.65 -14.73
CA VAL A 36 -4.15 7.01 -16.06
C VAL A 36 -5.57 6.47 -16.21
N LEU A 37 -5.78 5.21 -15.84
CA LEU A 37 -7.09 4.54 -15.85
C LEU A 37 -8.09 5.32 -14.98
N TRP A 38 -7.72 5.62 -13.74
CA TRP A 38 -8.53 6.41 -12.82
C TRP A 38 -8.82 7.81 -13.37
N ALA A 39 -7.78 8.54 -13.83
CA ALA A 39 -7.91 9.91 -14.31
C ALA A 39 -8.82 9.98 -15.55
N THR A 40 -8.81 8.94 -16.39
CA THR A 40 -9.68 8.87 -17.57
C THR A 40 -11.14 8.73 -17.16
N GLY A 41 -11.44 7.77 -16.27
CA GLY A 41 -12.80 7.59 -15.74
C GLY A 41 -13.29 8.82 -14.99
N TYR A 42 -12.43 9.43 -14.17
CA TYR A 42 -12.73 10.65 -13.42
C TYR A 42 -13.01 11.85 -14.35
N SER A 43 -12.33 11.93 -15.49
CA SER A 43 -12.52 13.00 -16.49
C SER A 43 -13.67 12.71 -17.46
N GLY A 44 -14.39 11.60 -17.32
CA GLY A 44 -15.47 11.20 -18.24
C GLY A 44 -14.98 10.81 -19.64
N GLY A 45 -13.73 10.35 -19.75
CA GLY A 45 -13.12 9.93 -21.01
C GLY A 45 -13.39 8.47 -21.36
N LYS A 46 -13.23 8.16 -22.66
CA LYS A 46 -13.26 6.78 -23.17
C LYS A 46 -11.90 6.12 -23.01
N GLN A 47 -11.86 4.83 -22.70
CA GLN A 47 -10.60 4.10 -22.58
C GLN A 47 -10.65 2.65 -23.06
N ILE A 48 -9.49 2.16 -23.50
CA ILE A 48 -9.21 0.74 -23.70
C ILE A 48 -8.19 0.31 -22.64
N ILE A 49 -8.60 -0.65 -21.81
CA ILE A 49 -7.75 -1.20 -20.76
C ILE A 49 -7.07 -2.45 -21.29
N VAL A 50 -5.75 -2.36 -21.49
CA VAL A 50 -4.92 -3.48 -21.93
C VAL A 50 -4.58 -4.34 -20.73
N SER A 51 -4.98 -5.61 -20.75
CA SER A 51 -4.80 -6.51 -19.62
C SER A 51 -4.36 -7.90 -20.08
N ARG A 52 -3.59 -8.57 -19.24
CA ARG A 52 -3.15 -9.94 -19.50
C ARG A 52 -4.32 -10.90 -19.30
N SER A 53 -4.52 -11.84 -20.22
CA SER A 53 -5.40 -12.98 -20.01
C SER A 53 -4.87 -13.88 -18.87
N ASP A 54 -5.70 -14.20 -17.89
CA ASP A 54 -5.37 -15.17 -16.86
C ASP A 54 -6.20 -16.44 -17.08
N PRO A 55 -5.58 -17.62 -17.31
CA PRO A 55 -6.31 -18.86 -17.49
C PRO A 55 -7.24 -19.20 -16.32
N ASN A 56 -6.91 -18.73 -15.11
CA ASN A 56 -7.69 -19.01 -13.91
C ASN A 56 -8.74 -17.92 -13.61
N ASN A 57 -8.77 -16.82 -14.37
CA ASN A 57 -9.71 -15.73 -14.15
C ASN A 57 -10.30 -15.25 -15.49
N PRO A 58 -11.54 -15.66 -15.81
CA PRO A 58 -12.22 -15.27 -17.03
C PRO A 58 -12.15 -13.76 -17.29
N PRO A 59 -11.89 -13.32 -18.54
CA PRO A 59 -11.78 -11.89 -18.89
C PRO A 59 -12.94 -11.03 -18.39
N GLY A 60 -14.18 -11.52 -18.49
CA GLY A 60 -15.37 -10.79 -18.03
C GLY A 60 -15.41 -10.53 -16.51
N ILE A 61 -14.90 -11.46 -15.70
CA ILE A 61 -14.82 -11.30 -14.24
C ILE A 61 -13.78 -10.23 -13.89
N LEU A 62 -12.62 -10.28 -14.55
CA LEU A 62 -11.57 -9.27 -14.36
C LEU A 62 -12.05 -7.88 -14.83
N ALA A 63 -12.70 -7.79 -15.99
CA ALA A 63 -13.28 -6.56 -16.50
C ALA A 63 -14.32 -5.96 -15.53
N GLY A 64 -15.28 -6.77 -15.09
CA GLY A 64 -16.29 -6.34 -14.12
C GLY A 64 -15.70 -5.88 -12.79
N LYS A 65 -14.65 -6.55 -12.30
CA LYS A 65 -13.90 -6.12 -11.12
C LYS A 65 -13.26 -4.75 -11.33
N ILE A 66 -12.55 -4.55 -12.44
CA ILE A 66 -11.87 -3.28 -12.73
C ILE A 66 -12.88 -2.14 -12.87
N ILE A 67 -13.98 -2.34 -13.60
CA ILE A 67 -15.06 -1.37 -13.75
C ILE A 67 -15.59 -0.94 -12.37
N ARG A 68 -15.92 -1.89 -11.50
CA ARG A 68 -16.44 -1.60 -10.16
C ARG A 68 -15.40 -0.89 -9.28
N ASP A 69 -14.18 -1.42 -9.23
CA ASP A 69 -13.12 -0.96 -8.32
C ASP A 69 -12.64 0.46 -8.65
N PHE A 70 -12.68 0.84 -9.92
CA PHE A 70 -12.34 2.18 -10.41
C PHE A 70 -13.56 3.05 -10.75
N ARG A 71 -14.79 2.58 -10.49
CA ARG A 71 -16.06 3.27 -10.81
C ARG A 71 -16.15 3.75 -12.26
N LEU A 72 -15.73 2.91 -13.19
CA LEU A 72 -15.78 3.21 -14.62
C LEU A 72 -17.19 3.03 -15.17
N LYS A 73 -17.51 3.76 -16.25
CA LYS A 73 -18.73 3.56 -17.03
C LYS A 73 -18.51 2.44 -18.05
N PRO A 74 -19.30 1.35 -18.04
CA PRO A 74 -19.15 0.26 -19.00
C PRO A 74 -19.21 0.71 -20.47
N GLU A 75 -20.07 1.67 -20.80
CA GLU A 75 -20.26 2.22 -22.14
C GLU A 75 -19.05 3.01 -22.68
N ASP A 76 -18.21 3.53 -21.79
CA ASP A 76 -16.99 4.29 -22.13
C ASP A 76 -15.71 3.44 -21.95
N THR A 77 -15.84 2.16 -21.61
CA THR A 77 -14.71 1.30 -21.24
C THR A 77 -14.68 0.01 -22.07
N ALA A 78 -13.63 -0.14 -22.87
CA ALA A 78 -13.32 -1.38 -23.56
C ALA A 78 -12.10 -2.07 -22.94
N PHE A 79 -11.95 -3.37 -23.22
CA PHE A 79 -10.83 -4.18 -22.75
C PHE A 79 -10.15 -4.86 -23.93
N LEU A 80 -8.82 -4.85 -23.93
CA LEU A 80 -8.00 -5.65 -24.83
C LEU A 80 -7.22 -6.67 -23.99
N PHE A 81 -7.60 -7.94 -24.13
CA PHE A 81 -6.94 -9.03 -23.44
C PHE A 81 -5.89 -9.70 -24.33
N PHE A 82 -4.65 -9.81 -23.84
CA PHE A 82 -3.56 -10.46 -24.57
C PHE A 82 -3.08 -11.74 -23.87
N PRO A 83 -2.78 -12.81 -24.61
CA PRO A 83 -2.17 -14.01 -24.04
C PRO A 83 -0.73 -13.69 -23.60
N SER A 84 -0.25 -14.30 -22.53
CA SER A 84 1.15 -14.16 -22.13
C SER A 84 1.65 -15.46 -21.52
N SER A 85 2.91 -15.80 -21.81
CA SER A 85 3.60 -16.97 -21.24
C SER A 85 4.01 -16.79 -19.78
N ALA A 86 3.88 -15.56 -19.24
CA ALA A 86 4.18 -15.29 -17.84
C ALA A 86 3.27 -16.11 -16.90
N PRO A 87 3.82 -16.82 -15.91
CA PRO A 87 3.00 -17.57 -14.96
C PRO A 87 2.21 -16.60 -14.05
N PRO A 88 1.00 -16.98 -13.57
CA PRO A 88 0.19 -16.14 -12.68
C PRO A 88 0.91 -15.69 -11.40
N SER A 89 1.90 -16.46 -10.94
CA SER A 89 2.74 -16.12 -9.78
C SER A 89 3.79 -15.03 -10.05
N LYS A 90 4.09 -14.73 -11.33
CA LYS A 90 5.05 -13.69 -11.76
C LYS A 90 4.43 -12.78 -12.82
N PRO A 91 3.33 -12.07 -12.50
CA PRO A 91 2.58 -11.27 -13.49
C PRO A 91 3.42 -10.13 -14.10
N LYS A 92 4.46 -9.69 -13.40
CA LYS A 92 5.36 -8.61 -13.87
C LYS A 92 6.14 -8.97 -15.14
N LEU A 93 6.31 -10.25 -15.45
CA LEU A 93 7.00 -10.67 -16.67
C LEU A 93 6.21 -10.29 -17.94
N ALA A 94 4.89 -10.14 -17.84
CA ALA A 94 4.04 -9.71 -18.95
C ALA A 94 4.01 -8.18 -19.16
N TRP A 95 4.68 -7.39 -18.31
CA TRP A 95 4.60 -5.93 -18.41
C TRP A 95 5.25 -5.37 -19.68
N ALA A 96 6.34 -5.99 -20.15
CA ALA A 96 7.00 -5.55 -21.37
C ALA A 96 6.11 -5.75 -22.61
N GLU A 97 5.41 -6.89 -22.68
CA GLU A 97 4.45 -7.20 -23.74
C GLU A 97 3.26 -6.24 -23.73
N ARG A 98 2.68 -5.99 -22.54
CA ARG A 98 1.64 -4.98 -22.36
C ARG A 98 2.09 -3.60 -22.83
N ASP A 99 3.26 -3.15 -22.38
CA ASP A 99 3.78 -1.82 -22.71
C ASP A 99 4.01 -1.68 -24.23
N ASN A 100 4.45 -2.75 -24.90
CA ASN A 100 4.58 -2.77 -26.35
C ASN A 100 3.22 -2.61 -27.04
N ILE A 101 2.20 -3.38 -26.62
CA ILE A 101 0.83 -3.29 -27.17
C ILE A 101 0.28 -1.87 -27.02
N VAL A 102 0.41 -1.28 -25.82
CA VAL A 102 -0.07 0.08 -25.55
C VAL A 102 0.63 1.10 -26.47
N CYS A 103 1.95 1.02 -26.62
CA CYS A 103 2.68 1.96 -27.46
C CYS A 103 2.43 1.76 -28.96
N GLU A 104 2.26 0.52 -29.43
CA GLU A 104 1.99 0.22 -30.85
C GLU A 104 0.59 0.62 -31.30
N LEU A 105 -0.39 0.59 -30.40
CA LEU A 105 -1.76 1.04 -30.68
C LEU A 105 -1.96 2.55 -30.57
N ALA A 106 -0.96 3.30 -30.08
CA ALA A 106 -1.10 4.71 -29.81
C ALA A 106 -0.79 5.56 -31.06
N ASP A 107 -1.76 6.39 -31.49
CA ASP A 107 -1.51 7.44 -32.49
C ASP A 107 -0.72 8.61 -31.89
N ILE A 108 -0.95 8.88 -30.60
CA ILE A 108 -0.34 9.96 -29.83
C ILE A 108 0.18 9.42 -28.50
N ILE A 109 1.42 9.74 -28.17
CA ILE A 109 2.00 9.46 -26.85
C ILE A 109 2.31 10.77 -26.12
N TYR A 110 1.90 10.83 -24.86
CA TYR A 110 2.26 11.89 -23.91
C TYR A 110 3.29 11.37 -22.91
N PRO A 111 4.60 11.63 -23.10
CA PRO A 111 5.61 11.28 -22.12
C PRO A 111 5.43 12.16 -20.89
N ILE A 112 5.38 11.57 -19.69
CA ILE A 112 5.26 12.35 -18.44
C ILE A 112 6.59 12.34 -17.69
N SER A 113 6.97 11.21 -17.10
CA SER A 113 8.19 11.08 -16.29
C SER A 113 8.93 9.82 -16.72
N ILE A 114 9.64 9.91 -17.84
CA ILE A 114 10.31 8.76 -18.47
C ILE A 114 11.75 8.65 -18.01
N ARG A 115 12.13 7.47 -17.51
CA ARG A 115 13.51 7.16 -17.11
C ARG A 115 14.41 7.08 -18.33
N THR A 116 15.51 7.85 -18.33
CA THR A 116 16.55 7.80 -19.36
C THR A 116 17.12 6.39 -19.53
N GLY A 117 17.21 5.91 -20.77
CA GLY A 117 17.65 4.55 -21.09
C GLY A 117 16.69 3.43 -20.65
N GLY A 118 15.50 3.77 -20.13
CA GLY A 118 14.47 2.82 -19.74
C GLY A 118 13.77 2.15 -20.92
N SER A 119 12.96 1.12 -20.64
CA SER A 119 12.18 0.41 -21.66
C SER A 119 11.19 1.33 -22.39
N LEU A 120 10.44 2.14 -21.65
CA LEU A 120 9.46 3.07 -22.22
C LEU A 120 10.12 4.13 -23.13
N GLU A 121 11.31 4.62 -22.80
CA GLU A 121 12.04 5.55 -23.68
C GLU A 121 12.36 4.90 -25.03
N ARG A 122 12.78 3.63 -25.04
CA ARG A 122 13.02 2.87 -26.27
C ARG A 122 11.74 2.67 -27.07
N LEU A 123 10.64 2.29 -26.42
CA LEU A 123 9.34 2.12 -27.08
C LEU A 123 8.82 3.42 -27.70
N ILE A 124 8.98 4.55 -27.00
CA ILE A 124 8.63 5.87 -27.54
C ILE A 124 9.43 6.15 -28.81
N LYS A 125 10.76 6.02 -28.76
CA LYS A 125 11.65 6.23 -29.93
C LYS A 125 11.26 5.34 -31.12
N MET A 126 10.98 4.06 -30.87
CA MET A 126 10.56 3.11 -31.92
C MET A 126 9.23 3.51 -32.56
N ASN A 127 8.24 3.92 -31.77
CA ASN A 127 6.93 4.30 -32.32
C ASN A 127 6.95 5.67 -33.00
N THR A 128 7.79 6.61 -32.54
CA THR A 128 8.04 7.86 -33.28
C THR A 128 8.56 7.58 -34.69
N ALA A 129 9.50 6.63 -34.85
CA ALA A 129 10.00 6.23 -36.16
C ALA A 129 8.94 5.58 -37.07
N ARG A 130 7.83 5.11 -36.49
CA ARG A 130 6.66 4.53 -37.19
C ARG A 130 5.54 5.55 -37.44
N GLY A 131 5.73 6.83 -37.09
CA GLY A 131 4.76 7.90 -37.34
C GLY A 131 3.88 8.29 -36.14
N CYS A 132 4.09 7.71 -34.96
CA CYS A 132 3.38 8.11 -33.75
C CYS A 132 3.75 9.54 -33.31
N SER A 133 2.75 10.37 -33.02
CA SER A 133 2.94 11.76 -32.60
C SER A 133 3.32 11.85 -31.12
N ILE A 134 4.41 12.54 -30.79
CA ILE A 134 4.85 12.72 -29.40
C ILE A 134 4.55 14.13 -28.91
N ILE A 135 3.79 14.25 -27.82
CA ILE A 135 3.43 15.53 -27.22
C ILE A 135 4.11 15.69 -25.87
N ASN A 136 5.15 16.53 -25.83
CA ASN A 136 5.99 16.75 -24.64
C ASN A 136 5.48 17.86 -23.70
N GLU A 137 4.28 18.40 -23.93
CA GLU A 137 3.71 19.51 -23.15
C GLU A 137 3.66 19.24 -21.64
N PHE A 138 3.48 17.98 -21.24
CA PHE A 138 3.35 17.56 -19.85
C PHE A 138 4.59 16.85 -19.30
N THR A 139 5.68 16.81 -20.06
CA THR A 139 6.93 16.13 -19.66
C THR A 139 7.55 16.80 -18.45
N VAL A 140 7.97 15.99 -17.48
CA VAL A 140 8.73 16.38 -16.29
C VAL A 140 9.95 15.47 -16.13
N PRO A 141 11.05 15.97 -15.55
CA PRO A 141 12.21 15.13 -15.31
C PRO A 141 11.87 13.92 -14.45
N TYR A 142 12.37 12.74 -14.85
CA TYR A 142 12.27 11.56 -14.02
C TYR A 142 13.09 11.74 -12.74
N ALA A 143 12.43 11.65 -11.60
CA ALA A 143 13.06 11.70 -10.30
C ALA A 143 13.06 10.31 -9.66
N ILE A 144 14.24 9.86 -9.22
CA ILE A 144 14.31 8.69 -8.34
C ILE A 144 13.67 9.09 -7.01
N PRO A 145 12.72 8.29 -6.47
CA PRO A 145 12.15 8.56 -5.16
C PRO A 145 13.28 8.74 -4.13
N LYS A 146 13.38 9.94 -3.56
CA LYS A 146 14.35 10.19 -2.50
C LYS A 146 13.93 9.37 -1.29
N ARG A 147 14.87 8.61 -0.71
CA ARG A 147 14.68 8.00 0.60
C ARG A 147 14.67 9.13 1.61
N THR A 148 13.55 9.33 2.30
CA THR A 148 13.53 10.17 3.50
C THR A 148 13.94 9.27 4.66
N PRO A 149 15.15 9.45 5.24
CA PRO A 149 15.50 8.72 6.45
C PRO A 149 14.53 9.12 7.56
N LEU A 150 14.00 8.15 8.31
CA LEU A 150 13.43 8.41 9.63
C LEU A 150 14.48 9.15 10.45
N GLN A 151 14.09 10.31 10.95
CA GLN A 151 14.89 11.04 11.92
C GLN A 151 15.06 10.19 13.18
N PRO A 152 16.21 10.27 13.86
CA PRO A 152 16.37 9.64 15.17
C PRO A 152 15.21 10.04 16.08
N LEU A 153 14.62 9.05 16.75
CA LEU A 153 13.56 9.29 17.72
C LEU A 153 14.21 9.49 19.07
N ASP A 154 13.85 10.57 19.76
CA ASP A 154 14.14 10.67 21.18
C ASP A 154 13.23 9.67 21.91
N THR A 155 13.84 8.75 22.65
CA THR A 155 13.12 7.71 23.39
C THR A 155 13.01 8.04 24.88
N THR A 156 13.64 9.13 25.34
CA THR A 156 13.75 9.49 26.75
C THR A 156 12.38 9.59 27.43
N ARG A 157 11.43 10.26 26.76
CA ARG A 157 10.07 10.43 27.28
C ARG A 157 9.32 9.09 27.38
N LEU A 158 9.43 8.26 26.35
CA LEU A 158 8.83 6.92 26.35
C LEU A 158 9.44 6.01 27.41
N GLU A 159 10.75 6.06 27.61
CA GLU A 159 11.41 5.29 28.67
C GLU A 159 10.89 5.65 30.05
N THR A 160 10.66 6.94 30.31
CA THR A 160 10.07 7.41 31.56
C THR A 160 8.66 6.83 31.74
N ILE A 161 7.83 6.88 30.70
CA ILE A 161 6.46 6.32 30.73
C ILE A 161 6.49 4.81 30.95
N ILE A 162 7.31 4.07 30.18
CA ILE A 162 7.43 2.62 30.25
C ILE A 162 7.82 2.16 31.67
N ARG A 163 8.77 2.86 32.31
CA ARG A 163 9.18 2.57 33.69
C ARG A 163 8.06 2.85 34.69
N ALA A 164 7.35 3.96 34.52
CA ALA A 164 6.28 4.37 35.44
C ALA A 164 5.03 3.48 35.36
N THR A 165 4.73 2.92 34.18
CA THR A 165 3.48 2.16 33.96
C THR A 165 3.64 0.64 33.97
N SER A 166 4.85 0.12 34.19
CA SER A 166 5.15 -1.32 34.05
C SER A 166 4.62 -1.90 32.74
N TRP A 167 5.06 -1.32 31.61
CA TRP A 167 4.52 -1.59 30.27
C TRP A 167 4.18 -3.07 29.99
N ASN A 168 2.89 -3.37 29.85
CA ASN A 168 2.37 -4.71 29.55
C ASN A 168 1.42 -4.69 28.34
N TYR A 169 1.89 -4.15 27.21
CA TYR A 169 1.09 -4.02 26.00
C TYR A 169 1.75 -4.74 24.82
N ILE A 170 0.93 -5.18 23.86
CA ILE A 170 1.36 -5.53 22.50
C ILE A 170 0.96 -4.39 21.55
N THR A 171 1.80 -4.10 20.56
CA THR A 171 1.63 -2.93 19.69
C THR A 171 1.49 -3.32 18.23
N HIS A 172 0.45 -2.82 17.57
CA HIS A 172 0.36 -2.80 16.11
C HIS A 172 0.95 -1.49 15.60
N PHE A 173 2.17 -1.55 15.07
CA PHE A 173 2.77 -0.41 14.40
C PHE A 173 2.25 -0.30 12.97
N THR A 174 1.86 0.91 12.60
CA THR A 174 1.49 1.28 11.25
C THR A 174 2.71 1.68 10.44
N HIS A 175 2.60 1.60 9.11
CA HIS A 175 3.61 2.05 8.17
C HIS A 175 2.93 2.64 6.94
N THR A 176 3.70 3.34 6.13
CA THR A 176 3.26 4.01 4.91
C THR A 176 3.06 2.99 3.78
N PHE A 177 1.92 3.03 3.10
CA PHE A 177 1.57 2.11 2.01
C PHE A 177 1.62 2.81 0.65
N SER A 178 2.22 2.19 -0.36
CA SER A 178 2.26 2.73 -1.73
C SER A 178 1.02 2.37 -2.58
N GLY A 179 -0.09 1.98 -1.95
CA GLY A 179 -1.32 1.55 -2.61
C GLY A 179 -2.53 1.76 -1.69
N PRO A 180 -3.74 1.33 -2.11
CA PRO A 180 -4.94 1.44 -1.31
C PRO A 180 -4.79 0.67 0.00
N TRP A 181 -5.52 1.10 1.03
CA TRP A 181 -5.76 0.23 2.18
C TRP A 181 -6.51 -1.05 1.78
N GLN A 182 -6.49 -2.08 2.63
CA GLN A 182 -6.99 -3.42 2.27
C GLN A 182 -8.49 -3.47 1.95
N ASP A 183 -9.29 -2.62 2.60
CA ASP A 183 -10.74 -2.47 2.40
C ASP A 183 -11.10 -1.25 1.54
N GLU A 184 -10.10 -0.61 0.91
CA GLU A 184 -10.28 0.57 0.11
C GLU A 184 -10.36 0.25 -1.39
N LEU A 185 -11.33 0.87 -2.06
CA LEU A 185 -11.39 0.84 -3.52
C LEU A 185 -10.24 1.66 -4.14
N PRO A 186 -9.57 1.15 -5.19
CA PRO A 186 -8.59 1.91 -5.96
C PRO A 186 -9.07 3.30 -6.37
N TYR A 187 -10.36 3.46 -6.72
CA TYR A 187 -10.95 4.77 -7.01
C TYR A 187 -10.70 5.81 -5.90
N ASN A 188 -10.99 5.46 -4.64
CA ASN A 188 -10.82 6.37 -3.50
C ASN A 188 -9.35 6.67 -3.26
N TYR A 189 -8.50 5.64 -3.40
CA TYR A 189 -7.06 5.80 -3.27
C TYR A 189 -6.52 6.84 -4.27
N TYR A 190 -6.80 6.70 -5.57
CA TYR A 190 -6.28 7.62 -6.57
C TYR A 190 -6.89 9.02 -6.48
N ARG A 191 -8.18 9.14 -6.15
CA ARG A 191 -8.82 10.43 -5.86
C ARG A 191 -8.06 11.18 -4.77
N ASP A 192 -7.91 10.54 -3.62
CA ASP A 192 -7.26 11.15 -2.49
C ASP A 192 -5.77 11.41 -2.77
N ILE A 193 -5.08 10.58 -3.55
CA ILE A 193 -3.70 10.85 -3.99
C ILE A 193 -3.60 12.14 -4.79
N VAL A 194 -4.56 12.42 -5.66
CA VAL A 194 -4.58 13.65 -6.47
C VAL A 194 -4.99 14.86 -5.64
N GLU A 195 -5.90 14.67 -4.68
CA GLU A 195 -6.41 15.73 -3.80
C GLU A 195 -5.50 16.05 -2.60
N SER A 196 -4.56 15.17 -2.24
CA SER A 196 -3.80 15.27 -0.97
C SER A 196 -2.79 16.42 -0.87
N GLY A 197 -2.59 17.19 -1.95
CA GLY A 197 -1.56 18.24 -1.97
C GLY A 197 -0.17 17.68 -1.64
N GLU A 198 0.48 18.27 -0.63
CA GLU A 198 1.83 17.89 -0.19
C GLU A 198 1.87 16.71 0.77
N GLU A 199 0.78 16.38 1.45
CA GLU A 199 0.77 15.27 2.39
C GLU A 199 0.47 13.95 1.66
N TYR A 200 1.10 12.86 2.08
CA TYR A 200 0.76 11.55 1.53
C TYR A 200 -0.39 10.92 2.32
N PRO A 201 -1.53 10.62 1.69
CA PRO A 201 -2.75 10.31 2.43
C PRO A 201 -2.74 8.88 3.02
N ARG A 202 -1.80 8.02 2.61
CA ARG A 202 -1.58 6.66 3.14
C ARG A 202 -0.27 6.58 3.94
N SER A 203 0.10 7.69 4.59
CA SER A 203 1.21 7.71 5.54
C SER A 203 0.92 6.81 6.74
N ALA A 204 1.96 6.45 7.50
CA ALA A 204 1.79 5.71 8.74
C ALA A 204 0.86 6.45 9.73
N PHE A 205 1.07 7.76 9.93
CA PHE A 205 0.20 8.59 10.77
C PHE A 205 -1.24 8.64 10.25
N ALA A 206 -1.46 8.83 8.94
CA ALA A 206 -2.80 8.82 8.36
C ALA A 206 -3.50 7.46 8.53
N THR A 207 -2.75 6.36 8.45
CA THR A 207 -3.27 5.01 8.72
C THR A 207 -3.66 4.84 10.18
N LEU A 208 -2.83 5.31 11.13
CA LEU A 208 -3.16 5.30 12.54
C LEU A 208 -4.41 6.14 12.84
N LYS A 209 -4.49 7.36 12.28
CA LYS A 209 -5.65 8.24 12.37
C LYS A 209 -6.92 7.54 11.87
N ARG A 210 -6.84 6.85 10.73
CA ARG A 210 -7.94 6.03 10.20
C ARG A 210 -8.36 4.92 11.15
N ILE A 211 -7.41 4.14 11.69
CA ILE A 211 -7.67 3.07 12.66
C ILE A 211 -8.41 3.62 13.88
N VAL A 212 -7.96 4.77 14.39
CA VAL A 212 -8.56 5.44 15.55
C VAL A 212 -9.97 5.96 15.24
N ILE A 213 -10.20 6.57 14.08
CA ILE A 213 -11.54 7.07 13.70
C ILE A 213 -12.51 5.91 13.45
N GLU A 214 -12.09 4.91 12.68
CA GLU A 214 -12.94 3.77 12.30
C GLU A 214 -13.06 2.72 13.41
N GLN A 215 -12.27 2.84 14.48
CA GLN A 215 -12.24 1.91 15.61
C GLN A 215 -12.06 0.44 15.18
N LYS A 216 -11.25 0.21 14.14
CA LYS A 216 -10.94 -1.13 13.64
C LYS A 216 -9.57 -1.20 13.00
N ILE A 217 -8.97 -2.39 13.03
CA ILE A 217 -7.76 -2.73 12.28
C ILE A 217 -8.12 -3.82 11.28
N ILE A 218 -7.81 -3.59 10.01
CA ILE A 218 -8.09 -4.53 8.91
C ILE A 218 -6.87 -5.42 8.68
N PRO A 219 -7.05 -6.75 8.57
CA PRO A 219 -5.95 -7.68 8.36
C PRO A 219 -5.33 -7.52 6.97
N SER A 220 -4.07 -7.95 6.84
CA SER A 220 -3.41 -8.09 5.55
C SER A 220 -3.11 -9.57 5.26
N VAL A 221 -3.13 -9.93 3.98
CA VAL A 221 -2.64 -11.24 3.51
C VAL A 221 -1.16 -11.18 3.08
N SER A 222 -0.57 -9.98 3.09
CA SER A 222 0.81 -9.78 2.63
C SER A 222 1.80 -10.51 3.53
N HIS A 223 2.66 -11.34 2.94
CA HIS A 223 3.63 -12.17 3.65
C HIS A 223 3.04 -13.22 4.60
N MET A 224 1.73 -13.45 4.54
CA MET A 224 1.06 -14.51 5.28
C MET A 224 1.11 -15.82 4.51
N ARG A 225 1.55 -16.89 5.18
CA ARG A 225 1.48 -18.24 4.63
C ARG A 225 0.02 -18.60 4.35
N ASN A 226 -0.24 -19.25 3.21
CA ASN A 226 -1.57 -19.61 2.71
C ASN A 226 -2.55 -18.42 2.50
N LYS A 227 -2.05 -17.17 2.49
CA LYS A 227 -2.87 -15.96 2.31
C LYS A 227 -3.98 -15.82 3.37
N ILE A 228 -3.77 -16.34 4.58
CA ILE A 228 -4.71 -16.17 5.69
C ILE A 228 -4.59 -14.71 6.18
N PRO A 229 -5.67 -13.91 6.14
CA PRO A 229 -5.61 -12.52 6.59
C PRO A 229 -5.37 -12.43 8.09
N ALA A 230 -4.30 -11.74 8.50
CA ALA A 230 -3.99 -11.49 9.89
C ALA A 230 -3.56 -10.05 10.16
N ILE A 231 -3.66 -9.65 11.42
CA ILE A 231 -3.10 -8.42 11.96
C ILE A 231 -1.91 -8.81 12.82
N SER A 232 -0.74 -8.24 12.53
CA SER A 232 0.47 -8.47 13.31
C SER A 232 0.64 -7.40 14.40
N PHE A 233 1.03 -7.85 15.59
CA PHE A 233 1.43 -7.04 16.72
C PHE A 233 2.84 -7.46 17.15
N THR A 234 3.51 -6.64 17.94
CA THR A 234 4.76 -7.00 18.62
C THR A 234 4.61 -6.81 20.11
N SER A 235 5.19 -7.73 20.90
CA SER A 235 5.32 -7.53 22.35
C SER A 235 6.61 -6.82 22.77
N LEU A 236 7.39 -6.30 21.81
CA LEU A 236 8.55 -5.47 22.10
C LEU A 236 8.13 -4.17 22.79
N LEU A 237 8.99 -3.64 23.66
CA LEU A 237 8.83 -2.28 24.15
C LEU A 237 8.92 -1.30 22.96
N PRO A 238 8.17 -0.18 22.97
CA PRO A 238 8.28 0.82 21.92
C PRO A 238 9.72 1.28 21.66
N THR A 239 10.54 1.40 22.71
CA THR A 239 11.97 1.75 22.68
C THR A 239 12.86 0.68 22.05
N GLU A 240 12.43 -0.59 22.05
CA GLU A 240 13.11 -1.70 21.37
C GLU A 240 12.65 -1.81 19.92
N ALA A 241 11.35 -1.59 19.67
CA ALA A 241 10.77 -1.58 18.33
C ALA A 241 11.40 -0.49 17.44
N THR A 242 11.81 0.67 18.01
CA THR A 242 12.54 1.71 17.25
C THR A 242 13.82 1.18 16.61
N LYS A 243 14.52 0.22 17.26
CA LYS A 243 15.74 -0.40 16.72
C LYS A 243 15.46 -1.23 15.47
N LEU A 244 14.20 -1.62 15.26
CA LEU A 244 13.73 -2.36 14.08
C LEU A 244 13.13 -1.44 13.01
N MET A 245 12.96 -0.13 13.27
CA MET A 245 12.45 0.87 12.31
C MET A 245 13.49 1.20 11.23
N ARG A 246 13.76 0.25 10.34
CA ARG A 246 14.74 0.36 9.25
C ARG A 246 14.10 0.31 7.87
N TRP A 247 14.73 1.00 6.92
CA TRP A 247 14.32 0.95 5.52
C TRP A 247 14.63 -0.42 4.91
N ARG A 248 13.61 -1.05 4.33
CA ARG A 248 13.73 -2.32 3.60
C ARG A 248 13.67 -2.04 2.10
N LYS A 249 14.82 -2.01 1.45
CA LYS A 249 14.94 -1.73 0.00
C LYS A 249 14.03 -2.62 -0.86
N SER A 250 13.90 -3.90 -0.50
CA SER A 250 13.04 -4.86 -1.22
C SER A 250 11.55 -4.52 -1.17
N TYR A 251 11.10 -3.83 -0.12
CA TYR A 251 9.71 -3.44 0.09
C TYR A 251 9.46 -1.95 -0.14
N VAL A 252 10.53 -1.17 -0.33
CA VAL A 252 10.48 0.29 -0.53
C VAL A 252 9.69 0.98 0.59
N ARG A 253 9.89 0.50 1.83
CA ARG A 253 9.22 1.02 3.03
C ARG A 253 10.04 0.73 4.29
N TYR A 254 9.67 1.37 5.39
CA TYR A 254 10.16 1.03 6.71
C TYR A 254 9.50 -0.25 7.25
N THR A 255 10.21 -1.03 8.07
CA THR A 255 9.61 -2.21 8.76
C THR A 255 8.51 -1.76 9.72
N PHE A 256 8.82 -0.75 10.53
CA PHE A 256 7.89 -0.05 11.41
C PHE A 256 8.11 1.45 11.26
N GLU A 257 7.06 2.22 11.53
CA GLU A 257 7.14 3.67 11.71
C GLU A 257 6.62 4.02 13.12
N PRO A 258 6.96 5.21 13.67
CA PRO A 258 6.67 5.59 15.06
C PRO A 258 5.21 5.94 15.34
N TYR A 259 4.30 5.13 14.80
CA TYR A 259 2.86 5.30 14.90
C TYR A 259 2.23 3.93 15.16
N GLY A 260 1.57 3.76 16.30
CA GLY A 260 1.00 2.47 16.64
C GLY A 260 -0.17 2.56 17.60
N ILE A 261 -0.90 1.46 17.69
CA ILE A 261 -1.91 1.25 18.73
C ILE A 261 -1.50 0.04 19.56
N ALA A 262 -1.38 0.28 20.86
CA ALA A 262 -1.01 -0.70 21.85
C ALA A 262 -2.24 -1.16 22.63
N ILE A 263 -2.32 -2.45 22.90
CA ILE A 263 -3.42 -3.10 23.63
C ILE A 263 -2.80 -3.87 24.80
N ASP A 264 -3.39 -3.72 25.98
CA ASP A 264 -2.99 -4.46 27.18
C ASP A 264 -2.95 -5.96 26.87
N LYS A 265 -1.89 -6.64 27.31
CA LYS A 265 -1.59 -8.01 26.90
C LYS A 265 -2.64 -9.03 27.36
N GLU A 266 -3.24 -8.83 28.54
CA GLU A 266 -4.30 -9.71 29.04
C GLU A 266 -5.58 -9.52 28.22
N ILE A 267 -5.93 -8.27 27.94
CA ILE A 267 -7.08 -7.94 27.10
C ILE A 267 -6.88 -8.43 25.67
N ALA A 268 -5.66 -8.33 25.15
CA ALA A 268 -5.31 -8.86 23.83
C ALA A 268 -5.52 -10.38 23.76
N LEU A 269 -5.08 -11.13 24.78
CA LEU A 269 -5.31 -12.59 24.85
C LEU A 269 -6.81 -12.91 24.89
N GLN A 270 -7.57 -12.21 25.73
CA GLN A 270 -9.03 -12.37 25.82
C GLN A 270 -9.73 -12.05 24.49
N ALA A 271 -9.21 -11.07 23.74
CA ALA A 271 -9.69 -10.73 22.41
C ALA A 271 -9.26 -11.75 21.34
N GLY A 272 -8.49 -12.78 21.67
CA GLY A 272 -8.05 -13.83 20.74
C GLY A 272 -6.75 -13.51 19.99
N ILE A 273 -6.01 -12.48 20.41
CA ILE A 273 -4.67 -12.20 19.89
C ILE A 273 -3.69 -13.18 20.55
N ARG A 274 -2.94 -13.96 19.74
CA ARG A 274 -2.03 -15.00 20.24
C ARG A 274 -0.58 -14.74 19.79
N PRO A 275 0.44 -15.14 20.57
CA PRO A 275 1.82 -15.12 20.11
C PRO A 275 2.01 -16.06 18.92
N VAL A 276 2.93 -15.72 18.01
CA VAL A 276 3.28 -16.63 16.91
C VAL A 276 4.15 -17.81 17.38
N ILE A 277 4.06 -18.91 16.64
CA ILE A 277 4.84 -20.13 16.86
C ILE A 277 6.02 -20.12 15.87
N TYR A 278 7.23 -19.92 16.40
CA TYR A 278 8.44 -19.87 15.59
C TYR A 278 9.05 -21.25 15.37
N GLY A 279 9.09 -21.70 14.12
CA GLY A 279 9.62 -23.02 13.78
C GLY A 279 10.17 -23.14 12.37
N ASP A 280 10.43 -24.39 11.99
CA ASP A 280 10.81 -24.81 10.65
C ASP A 280 9.64 -25.48 9.92
N GLU A 281 9.90 -26.04 8.73
CA GLU A 281 8.87 -26.68 7.92
C GLU A 281 8.28 -27.95 8.60
N MET A 282 9.08 -28.67 9.38
CA MET A 282 8.60 -29.82 10.14
C MET A 282 7.66 -29.39 11.26
N THR A 283 8.03 -28.32 11.98
CA THR A 283 7.16 -27.69 12.99
C THR A 283 5.81 -27.33 12.38
N TYR A 284 5.81 -26.66 11.22
CA TYR A 284 4.57 -26.27 10.53
C TYR A 284 3.69 -27.46 10.15
N LYS A 285 4.27 -28.56 9.65
CA LYS A 285 3.52 -29.76 9.25
C LYS A 285 2.86 -30.46 10.43
N LEU A 286 3.46 -30.38 11.62
CA LEU A 286 2.96 -30.99 12.84
C LEU A 286 1.94 -30.10 13.57
N LEU A 287 1.82 -28.82 13.22
CA LEU A 287 0.83 -27.93 13.82
C LEU A 287 -0.60 -28.34 13.43
N PRO A 288 -1.54 -28.33 14.39
CA PRO A 288 -2.97 -28.36 14.10
C PRO A 288 -3.39 -27.24 13.12
N GLU A 289 -4.44 -27.48 12.33
CA GLU A 289 -4.90 -26.53 11.30
C GLU A 289 -5.27 -25.15 11.87
N ASP A 290 -5.82 -25.10 13.08
CA ASP A 290 -6.20 -23.87 13.79
C ASP A 290 -4.98 -23.11 14.37
N GLU A 291 -3.82 -23.76 14.47
CA GLU A 291 -2.57 -23.12 14.91
C GLU A 291 -1.68 -22.65 13.75
N LYS A 292 -1.85 -23.22 12.55
CA LYS A 292 -1.09 -22.82 11.35
C LYS A 292 -1.13 -21.32 11.02
N PRO A 293 -2.22 -20.56 11.23
CA PRO A 293 -2.23 -19.11 11.04
C PRO A 293 -1.22 -18.36 11.92
N TYR A 294 -0.86 -18.94 13.07
CA TYR A 294 0.09 -18.39 14.03
C TYR A 294 1.53 -18.85 13.78
N PHE A 295 1.78 -19.68 12.76
CA PHE A 295 3.15 -20.08 12.43
C PHE A 295 3.96 -18.95 11.79
N GLN A 296 5.20 -18.77 12.23
CA GLN A 296 6.18 -17.88 11.62
C GLN A 296 7.51 -18.64 11.41
N PRO A 297 8.07 -18.67 10.19
CA PRO A 297 9.36 -19.30 9.99
C PRO A 297 10.45 -18.51 10.75
N ARG A 298 11.38 -19.21 11.40
CA ARG A 298 12.53 -18.55 12.07
C ARG A 298 13.39 -17.72 11.11
N GLY A 299 13.36 -18.10 9.83
CA GLY A 299 14.09 -17.47 8.73
C GLY A 299 15.45 -18.14 8.49
N THR A 300 15.89 -18.16 7.23
CA THR A 300 17.18 -18.72 6.82
C THR A 300 18.30 -17.69 6.73
N ILE A 301 17.95 -16.43 6.43
CA ILE A 301 18.89 -15.30 6.25
C ILE A 301 18.66 -14.18 7.28
N GLY A 302 17.51 -14.18 7.96
CA GLY A 302 17.17 -13.18 8.96
C GLY A 302 16.47 -13.82 10.16
N GLU A 303 16.79 -13.33 11.36
CA GLU A 303 16.23 -13.80 12.62
C GLU A 303 14.91 -13.06 12.90
N TRP A 304 13.78 -13.67 12.54
CA TRP A 304 12.44 -13.08 12.71
C TRP A 304 11.90 -13.16 14.14
N THR A 305 12.51 -13.98 15.00
CA THR A 305 12.15 -14.12 16.42
C THR A 305 12.31 -12.81 17.19
N ARG A 306 13.20 -11.92 16.73
CA ARG A 306 13.45 -10.61 17.34
C ARG A 306 12.22 -9.69 17.32
N GLU A 307 11.27 -9.91 16.40
CA GLU A 307 10.05 -9.10 16.32
C GLU A 307 9.04 -9.46 17.41
N SER A 308 9.19 -10.60 18.10
CA SER A 308 8.26 -11.08 19.13
C SER A 308 6.80 -10.93 18.68
N GLU A 309 6.48 -11.51 17.52
CA GLU A 309 5.22 -11.26 16.81
C GLU A 309 4.03 -11.92 17.51
N TRP A 310 2.89 -11.25 17.46
CA TRP A 310 1.58 -11.72 17.88
C TRP A 310 0.60 -11.52 16.71
N ARG A 311 -0.43 -12.36 16.61
CA ARG A 311 -1.40 -12.29 15.52
C ARG A 311 -2.84 -12.32 16.01
N PHE A 312 -3.68 -11.60 15.28
CA PHE A 312 -5.13 -11.72 15.31
C PHE A 312 -5.64 -12.10 13.92
N ILE A 313 -6.55 -13.06 13.84
CA ILE A 313 -7.12 -13.52 12.57
C ILE A 313 -8.43 -12.78 12.29
N GLY A 314 -8.50 -12.11 11.15
CA GLY A 314 -9.65 -11.30 10.76
C GLY A 314 -9.55 -9.83 11.18
N THR A 315 -10.69 -9.14 11.17
CA THR A 315 -10.79 -7.71 11.52
C THR A 315 -10.94 -7.53 13.02
N LEU A 316 -10.05 -6.76 13.63
CA LEU A 316 -10.13 -6.42 15.05
C LEU A 316 -10.93 -5.14 15.22
N TYR A 317 -12.03 -5.20 15.97
CA TYR A 317 -12.84 -4.03 16.32
C TYR A 317 -12.39 -3.47 17.67
N LEU A 318 -11.75 -2.30 17.64
CA LEU A 318 -11.23 -1.61 18.81
C LEU A 318 -12.34 -1.08 19.72
N SER A 319 -13.55 -0.87 19.18
CA SER A 319 -14.73 -0.52 19.96
C SER A 319 -15.12 -1.58 21.01
N LYS A 320 -14.63 -2.82 20.87
CA LYS A 320 -14.83 -3.91 21.83
C LYS A 320 -13.76 -3.98 22.92
N ILE A 321 -12.74 -3.13 22.84
CA ILE A 321 -11.63 -3.09 23.79
C ILE A 321 -11.84 -1.88 24.71
N PRO A 322 -11.72 -2.02 26.04
CA PRO A 322 -11.80 -0.88 26.95
C PRO A 322 -10.74 0.17 26.61
N ARG A 323 -11.12 1.44 26.59
CA ARG A 323 -10.26 2.53 26.08
C ARG A 323 -9.04 2.76 26.95
N GLU A 324 -9.19 2.58 28.25
CA GLU A 324 -8.15 2.62 29.28
C GLU A 324 -7.17 1.45 29.19
N LYS A 325 -7.50 0.42 28.40
CA LYS A 325 -6.64 -0.74 28.10
C LYS A 325 -5.98 -0.63 26.73
N MET A 326 -6.07 0.55 26.11
CA MET A 326 -5.41 0.88 24.86
C MET A 326 -4.53 2.12 25.03
N LEU A 327 -3.47 2.22 24.22
CA LEU A 327 -2.63 3.40 24.12
C LEU A 327 -2.34 3.68 22.65
N VAL A 328 -2.43 4.94 22.25
CA VAL A 328 -1.97 5.39 20.93
C VAL A 328 -0.57 5.95 21.05
N ILE A 329 0.33 5.52 20.17
CA ILE A 329 1.72 5.97 20.10
C ILE A 329 1.87 6.80 18.83
N VAL A 330 2.38 8.03 18.96
CA VAL A 330 2.68 8.93 17.84
C VAL A 330 4.10 9.48 17.93
N LYS A 331 4.60 10.07 16.84
CA LYS A 331 5.96 10.58 16.80
C LYS A 331 6.13 11.87 17.61
N THR A 332 5.17 12.79 17.53
CA THR A 332 5.28 14.14 18.09
C THR A 332 4.09 14.54 18.96
N GLU A 333 4.29 15.47 19.88
CA GLU A 333 3.19 16.04 20.67
C GLU A 333 2.13 16.76 19.81
N ALA A 334 2.52 17.40 18.70
CA ALA A 334 1.57 18.05 17.79
C ALA A 334 0.58 17.05 17.19
N GLU A 335 1.07 15.89 16.74
CA GLU A 335 0.24 14.78 16.27
C GLU A 335 -0.61 14.19 17.40
N ALA A 336 -0.10 14.16 18.64
CA ALA A 336 -0.87 13.70 19.80
C ALA A 336 -2.06 14.63 20.08
N LEU A 337 -1.83 15.95 20.04
CA LEU A 337 -2.89 16.95 20.19
C LEU A 337 -3.95 16.84 19.09
N GLU A 338 -3.54 16.55 17.86
CA GLU A 338 -4.47 16.30 16.76
C GLU A 338 -5.36 15.08 17.04
N LEU A 339 -4.76 13.94 17.40
CA LEU A 339 -5.53 12.72 17.66
C LEU A 339 -6.40 12.80 18.91
N ARG A 340 -6.02 13.55 19.95
CA ARG A 340 -6.86 13.78 21.14
C ARG A 340 -8.19 14.46 20.82
N ARG A 341 -8.29 15.17 19.69
CA ARG A 341 -9.57 15.75 19.22
C ARG A 341 -10.51 14.71 18.60
N LEU A 342 -9.98 13.53 18.26
CA LEU A 342 -10.68 12.50 17.51
C LEU A 342 -11.00 11.26 18.37
N THR A 343 -10.32 11.10 19.50
CA THR A 343 -10.49 9.95 20.39
C THR A 343 -10.19 10.28 21.84
N ASN A 344 -10.78 9.50 22.74
CA ASN A 344 -10.48 9.51 24.17
C ASN A 344 -9.53 8.38 24.59
N ILE A 345 -8.97 7.63 23.64
CA ILE A 345 -7.92 6.66 23.94
C ILE A 345 -6.67 7.45 24.40
N PRO A 346 -6.00 7.08 25.51
CA PRO A 346 -4.81 7.78 25.94
C PRO A 346 -3.71 7.75 24.87
N ILE A 347 -2.99 8.88 24.72
CA ILE A 347 -2.00 9.07 23.66
C ILE A 347 -0.65 9.48 24.25
N ILE A 348 0.40 8.82 23.80
CA ILE A 348 1.80 9.11 24.14
C ILE A 348 2.59 9.44 22.87
N SER A 349 3.55 10.35 22.98
CA SER A 349 4.47 10.69 21.88
C SER A 349 5.91 10.27 22.19
N PHE A 350 6.71 10.03 21.14
CA PHE A 350 8.16 9.87 21.26
C PHE A 350 8.82 11.19 21.73
N ALA A 351 8.49 12.30 21.04
CA ALA A 351 8.92 13.66 21.38
C ALA A 351 7.77 14.47 21.98
#